data_AF-A0AB36XM22-F1
#
_entry.id   AF-A0AB36XM22-F1
#
_cell.length_a   1.000
_cell.length_b   1.000
_cell.length_c   1.000
_cell.angle_alpha   90.00
_cell.angle_beta   90.00
_cell.angle_gamma   90.00
#
_symmetry.space_group_name_H-M   'P 1'
#
loop_
_entity.id
_entity.type
_entity.pdbx_description
1 polymer ?
#
loop_
_entity_poly.entity_id
_entity_poly.type
_entity_poly.pdbx_seq_one_letter_code
_entity_poly.pdbx_strand_id
1 'polypeptide(L)'
;MFENKLTIHTLGPSGTNCEKAASKWFIDRKLEGNVVLHPTLEVAVENIGESDSDLLLGCAVYPNLHNIVFKNLPTLKLVDSFIMPTIEMVLASRGQQQLDTFATHPAPASLVTHLEAIHVNSNAAAAAFCAKGGADACITTATAAENNNLTIIESFGPVPMCFTIHSAHDFPSLES
;
A
#
# COMPACT_ATOMS: atom_id res chain seq x y z
N MET A 1 -14.89 -24.80 -19.72
CA MET A 1 -14.94 -23.72 -18.72
C MET A 1 -13.66 -22.93 -18.87
N PHE A 2 -13.71 -21.75 -19.49
CA PHE A 2 -12.57 -20.83 -19.46
C PHE A 2 -12.78 -19.93 -18.25
N GLU A 3 -12.40 -20.40 -17.07
CA GLU A 3 -12.33 -19.56 -15.87
C GLU A 3 -10.94 -18.94 -15.82
N ASN A 4 -10.71 -17.89 -16.61
CA ASN A 4 -9.56 -17.04 -16.31
C ASN A 4 -9.85 -16.36 -14.96
N LYS A 5 -9.09 -16.76 -13.92
CA LYS A 5 -9.12 -16.07 -12.64
C LYS A 5 -8.65 -14.64 -12.85
N LEU A 6 -9.33 -13.69 -12.19
CA LEU A 6 -8.94 -12.29 -12.22
C LEU A 6 -7.56 -12.10 -11.57
N THR A 7 -6.78 -11.17 -12.09
CA THR A 7 -5.46 -10.83 -11.53
C THR A 7 -5.44 -9.34 -11.20
N ILE A 8 -5.19 -9.01 -9.92
CA ILE A 8 -4.95 -7.64 -9.48
C ILE A 8 -3.46 -7.38 -9.42
N HIS A 9 -2.97 -6.47 -10.27
CA HIS A 9 -1.63 -5.91 -10.24
C HIS A 9 -1.62 -4.71 -9.29
N THR A 10 -0.69 -4.68 -8.34
CA THR A 10 -0.61 -3.56 -7.38
C THR A 10 0.78 -3.34 -6.80
N LEU A 11 0.93 -2.29 -6.00
CA LEU A 11 2.18 -1.87 -5.39
C LEU A 11 2.59 -2.83 -4.27
N GLY A 12 3.81 -3.36 -4.38
CA GLY A 12 4.48 -4.13 -3.34
C GLY A 12 5.34 -3.26 -2.39
N PRO A 13 6.18 -3.88 -1.55
CA PRO A 13 6.34 -5.32 -1.35
C PRO A 13 5.14 -5.96 -0.63
N SER A 14 5.25 -7.23 -0.24
CA SER A 14 4.24 -7.90 0.60
C SER A 14 4.14 -7.23 1.98
N GLY A 15 2.97 -7.34 2.62
CA GLY A 15 2.61 -6.68 3.87
C GLY A 15 2.14 -5.23 3.72
N THR A 16 1.88 -4.76 2.49
CA THR A 16 1.45 -3.37 2.25
C THR A 16 -0.07 -3.21 2.30
N ASN A 17 -0.51 -1.95 2.47
CA ASN A 17 -1.92 -1.59 2.36
C ASN A 17 -2.53 -1.94 1.00
N CYS A 18 -1.73 -1.88 -0.07
CA CYS A 18 -2.21 -2.17 -1.43
C CYS A 18 -2.47 -3.67 -1.61
N GLU A 19 -1.58 -4.54 -1.15
CA GLU A 19 -1.82 -6.00 -1.14
C GLU A 19 -3.05 -6.37 -0.29
N LYS A 20 -3.17 -5.79 0.91
CA LYS A 20 -4.34 -5.99 1.78
C LYS A 20 -5.65 -5.56 1.09
N ALA A 21 -5.62 -4.42 0.39
CA ALA A 21 -6.76 -3.90 -0.34
C ALA A 21 -7.15 -4.81 -1.51
N ALA A 22 -6.18 -5.36 -2.24
CA ALA A 22 -6.43 -6.30 -3.34
C ALA A 22 -7.12 -7.58 -2.84
N SER A 23 -6.59 -8.17 -1.77
CA SER A 23 -7.18 -9.35 -1.13
C SER A 23 -8.59 -9.05 -0.60
N LYS A 24 -8.81 -7.89 0.03
CA LYS A 24 -10.14 -7.49 0.51
C LYS A 24 -11.14 -7.38 -0.63
N TRP A 25 -10.74 -6.79 -1.76
CA TRP A 25 -11.60 -6.61 -2.91
C TRP A 25 -12.15 -7.94 -3.43
N PHE A 26 -11.31 -8.98 -3.51
CA PHE A 26 -11.73 -10.33 -3.87
C PHE A 26 -12.70 -10.94 -2.84
N ILE A 27 -12.36 -10.83 -1.54
CA ILE A 27 -13.17 -11.36 -0.44
C ILE A 27 -14.58 -10.75 -0.43
N ASP A 28 -14.69 -9.42 -0.49
CA ASP A 28 -15.97 -8.71 -0.44
C ASP A 28 -16.89 -9.12 -1.59
N ARG A 29 -16.30 -9.43 -2.75
CA ARG A 29 -17.01 -9.81 -3.98
C ARG A 29 -17.22 -11.32 -4.13
N LYS A 30 -16.70 -12.12 -3.20
CA LYS A 30 -16.73 -13.59 -3.28
C LYS A 30 -16.12 -14.11 -4.60
N LEU A 31 -15.07 -13.45 -5.07
CA LEU A 31 -14.35 -13.80 -6.27
C LEU A 31 -13.03 -14.49 -5.92
N GLU A 32 -12.61 -15.45 -6.73
CA GLU A 32 -11.25 -15.98 -6.69
C GLU A 32 -10.36 -15.22 -7.67
N GLY A 33 -9.11 -14.96 -7.27
CA GLY A 33 -8.15 -14.27 -8.11
C GLY A 33 -6.75 -14.28 -7.53
N ASN A 34 -5.82 -13.71 -8.29
CA ASN A 34 -4.42 -13.60 -7.93
C ASN A 34 -4.08 -12.13 -7.62
N VAL A 35 -3.14 -11.93 -6.69
CA VAL A 35 -2.55 -10.62 -6.43
C VAL A 35 -1.08 -10.67 -6.88
N VAL A 36 -0.71 -9.79 -7.80
CA VAL A 36 0.66 -9.67 -8.31
C VAL A 36 1.25 -8.34 -7.84
N LEU A 37 2.37 -8.43 -7.12
CA LEU A 37 3.03 -7.27 -6.52
C LEU A 37 4.15 -6.75 -7.41
N HIS A 38 4.14 -5.44 -7.63
CA HIS A 38 5.12 -4.74 -8.46
C HIS A 38 5.90 -3.72 -7.63
N PRO A 39 7.14 -3.40 -8.01
CA PRO A 39 7.93 -2.38 -7.31
C PRO A 39 7.31 -0.98 -7.42
N THR A 40 6.58 -0.70 -8.50
CA THR A 40 5.84 0.56 -8.69
C THR A 40 4.53 0.33 -9.45
N LEU A 41 3.59 1.29 -9.41
CA LEU A 41 2.34 1.15 -10.17
C LEU A 41 2.54 1.41 -11.68
N GLU A 42 3.60 2.11 -12.06
CA GLU A 42 4.00 2.28 -13.46
C GLU A 42 4.40 0.95 -14.09
N VAL A 43 5.15 0.11 -13.38
CA VAL A 43 5.45 -1.25 -13.84
C VAL A 43 4.19 -2.12 -13.83
N ALA A 44 3.33 -1.96 -12.81
CA ALA A 44 2.09 -2.72 -12.72
C ALA A 44 1.16 -2.47 -13.92
N VAL A 45 1.00 -1.22 -14.35
CA VAL A 45 0.09 -0.86 -15.46
C VAL A 45 0.56 -1.39 -16.81
N GLU A 46 1.85 -1.65 -17.01
CA GLU A 46 2.39 -2.23 -18.24
C GLU A 46 1.84 -3.65 -18.52
N ASN A 47 1.37 -4.35 -17.48
CA ASN A 47 0.80 -5.69 -17.59
C ASN A 47 -0.73 -5.66 -17.81
N ILE A 48 -1.36 -4.48 -17.78
CA ILE A 48 -2.81 -4.36 -17.91
C ILE A 48 -3.20 -4.34 -19.39
N GLY A 49 -4.16 -5.19 -19.76
CA GLY A 49 -4.61 -5.35 -21.15
C GLY A 49 -3.91 -6.47 -21.91
N GLU A 50 -3.03 -7.23 -21.26
CA GLU A 50 -2.57 -8.52 -21.78
C GLU A 50 -3.69 -9.57 -21.74
N SER A 51 -4.58 -9.47 -20.75
CA SER A 51 -5.79 -10.28 -20.60
C SER A 51 -6.99 -9.41 -20.20
N ASP A 52 -8.19 -9.83 -20.63
CA ASP A 52 -9.47 -9.26 -20.16
C ASP A 52 -9.69 -9.42 -18.64
N SER A 53 -8.83 -10.19 -17.97
CA SER A 53 -8.91 -10.52 -16.55
C SER A 53 -7.97 -9.69 -15.65
N ASP A 54 -7.19 -8.78 -16.24
CA ASP A 54 -6.21 -7.98 -15.51
C ASP A 54 -6.81 -6.68 -14.99
N LEU A 55 -6.53 -6.41 -13.72
CA LEU A 55 -6.99 -5.25 -12.98
C LEU A 55 -5.79 -4.55 -12.33
N LEU A 56 -5.83 -3.22 -12.30
CA LEU A 56 -4.86 -2.41 -11.56
C LEU A 56 -5.51 -1.90 -10.27
N LEU A 57 -4.89 -2.16 -9.12
CA LEU A 57 -5.26 -1.51 -7.87
C LEU A 57 -4.26 -0.43 -7.51
N GLY A 58 -4.77 0.78 -7.28
CA GLY A 58 -4.01 1.93 -6.81
C GLY A 58 -4.57 2.49 -5.50
N CYS A 59 -3.69 2.99 -4.64
CA CYS A 59 -4.06 3.85 -3.51
C CYS A 59 -4.30 5.27 -4.04
N ALA A 60 -5.42 5.91 -3.68
CA ALA A 60 -5.79 7.21 -4.22
C ALA A 60 -4.76 8.33 -3.96
N VAL A 61 -3.97 8.20 -2.88
CA VAL A 61 -2.89 9.14 -2.53
C VAL A 61 -1.52 8.73 -3.09
N TYR A 62 -1.46 7.73 -3.97
CA TYR A 62 -0.20 7.38 -4.62
C TYR A 62 0.26 8.56 -5.50
N PRO A 63 1.49 9.10 -5.29
CA PRO A 63 1.89 10.39 -5.87
C PRO A 63 1.74 10.47 -7.39
N ASN A 64 2.00 9.36 -8.10
CA ASN A 64 2.01 9.33 -9.56
C ASN A 64 0.74 8.73 -10.19
N LEU A 65 -0.32 8.47 -9.40
CA LEU A 65 -1.53 7.82 -9.90
C LEU A 65 -2.19 8.64 -11.01
N HIS A 66 -2.22 9.97 -10.86
CA HIS A 66 -2.76 10.88 -11.88
C HIS A 66 -2.07 10.68 -13.23
N ASN A 67 -0.73 10.58 -13.26
CA ASN A 67 0.02 10.38 -14.49
C ASN A 67 -0.25 9.02 -15.11
N ILE A 68 -0.40 7.96 -14.31
CA ILE A 68 -0.76 6.63 -14.79
C ILE A 68 -2.13 6.67 -15.48
N VAL A 69 -3.14 7.28 -14.83
CA VAL A 69 -4.49 7.39 -15.39
C VAL A 69 -4.49 8.21 -16.68
N PHE A 70 -3.91 9.42 -16.68
CA PHE A 70 -3.95 10.30 -17.86
C PHE A 70 -3.14 9.77 -19.05
N LYS A 71 -2.01 9.09 -18.82
CA LYS A 71 -1.24 8.45 -19.90
C LYS A 71 -1.98 7.29 -20.55
N ASN A 72 -2.88 6.64 -19.81
CA ASN A 72 -3.65 5.48 -20.29
C ASN A 72 -5.13 5.81 -20.49
N LEU A 73 -5.52 7.08 -20.59
CA LEU A 73 -6.92 7.51 -20.66
C LEU A 73 -7.79 6.78 -21.70
N PRO A 74 -7.29 6.44 -22.91
CA PRO A 74 -8.09 5.72 -23.91
C PRO A 74 -8.35 4.25 -23.56
N THR A 75 -7.51 3.64 -22.72
CA THR A 75 -7.50 2.20 -22.47
C THR A 75 -7.89 1.87 -21.04
N LEU A 76 -7.34 2.58 -20.05
CA LEU A 76 -7.53 2.31 -18.63
C LEU A 76 -8.71 3.09 -18.05
N LYS A 77 -9.73 2.38 -17.60
CA LYS A 77 -10.94 2.94 -16.98
C LYS A 77 -10.97 2.64 -15.50
N LEU A 78 -11.35 3.61 -14.68
CA LEU A 78 -11.74 3.38 -13.29
C LEU A 78 -13.06 2.59 -13.28
N VAL A 79 -13.05 1.37 -12.75
CA VAL A 79 -14.22 0.48 -12.74
C VAL A 79 -14.82 0.29 -11.35
N ASP A 80 -14.05 0.59 -10.30
CA ASP A 80 -14.54 0.53 -8.92
C ASP A 80 -13.66 1.37 -7.96
N SER A 81 -14.21 1.71 -6.81
CA SER A 81 -13.45 2.32 -5.71
C SER A 81 -14.07 1.97 -4.37
N PHE A 82 -13.23 1.83 -3.34
CA PHE A 82 -13.69 1.53 -2.00
C PHE A 82 -12.77 2.15 -0.95
N ILE A 83 -13.32 2.36 0.24
CA ILE A 83 -12.59 2.84 1.40
C ILE A 83 -12.36 1.68 2.35
N MET A 84 -11.14 1.54 2.85
CA MET A 84 -10.85 0.62 3.95
C MET A 84 -9.83 1.23 4.93
N PRO A 85 -9.86 0.81 6.20
CA PRO A 85 -8.80 1.19 7.13
C PRO A 85 -7.45 0.60 6.68
N THR A 86 -6.41 1.43 6.66
CA THR A 86 -5.03 0.94 6.48
C THR A 86 -4.62 0.01 7.61
N ILE A 87 -3.46 -0.63 7.47
CA ILE A 87 -2.71 -1.18 8.59
C ILE A 87 -2.39 -0.02 9.55
N GLU A 88 -2.42 -0.31 10.85
CA GLU A 88 -2.15 0.69 11.89
C GLU A 88 -0.79 1.35 11.67
N MET A 89 -0.78 2.68 11.80
CA MET A 89 0.46 3.44 11.90
C MET A 89 0.93 3.42 13.33
N VAL A 90 2.21 3.14 13.55
CA VAL A 90 2.80 2.95 14.87
C VAL A 90 4.14 3.66 14.98
N LEU A 91 4.48 4.08 16.20
CA LEU A 91 5.84 4.39 16.61
C LEU A 91 6.46 3.10 17.15
N ALA A 92 7.57 2.65 16.58
CA ALA A 92 8.27 1.44 17.00
C ALA A 92 9.77 1.67 17.18
N SER A 93 10.41 0.95 18.08
CA SER A 93 11.85 1.03 18.36
C SER A 93 12.49 -0.33 18.53
N ARG A 94 13.81 -0.37 18.71
CA ARG A 94 14.56 -1.58 19.08
C ARG A 94 14.49 -1.90 20.58
N GLY A 95 13.58 -1.30 21.34
CA GLY A 95 13.47 -1.47 22.80
C GLY A 95 14.32 -0.49 23.62
N GLN A 96 14.69 0.65 23.04
CA GLN A 96 15.45 1.69 23.73
C GLN A 96 14.55 2.48 24.70
N GLN A 97 15.10 2.89 25.86
CA GLN A 97 14.36 3.68 26.85
C GLN A 97 14.30 5.18 26.52
N GLN A 98 15.34 5.71 25.88
CA GLN A 98 15.42 7.10 25.46
C GLN A 98 15.48 7.15 23.93
N LEU A 99 14.71 8.07 23.36
CA LEU A 99 14.59 8.28 21.92
C LEU A 99 14.91 9.74 21.64
N ASP A 100 15.84 9.99 20.74
CA ASP A 100 16.14 11.36 20.28
C ASP A 100 15.76 11.51 18.79
N THR A 101 15.92 10.44 18.00
CA THR A 101 15.67 10.43 16.56
C THR A 101 14.61 9.41 16.14
N PHE A 102 13.90 9.68 15.05
CA PHE A 102 13.01 8.69 14.43
C PHE A 102 13.03 8.73 12.91
N ALA A 103 13.00 7.56 12.29
CA ALA A 103 12.89 7.43 10.84
C ALA A 103 11.42 7.48 10.38
N THR A 104 11.12 8.20 9.31
CA THR A 104 9.74 8.32 8.82
C THR A 104 9.66 8.67 7.34
N HIS A 105 8.59 8.24 6.67
CA HIS A 105 8.20 8.85 5.40
C HIS A 105 7.71 10.29 5.67
N PRO A 106 7.85 11.25 4.73
CA PRO A 106 7.39 12.63 4.96
C PRO A 106 5.90 12.73 5.35
N ALA A 107 5.03 11.89 4.78
CA ALA A 107 3.59 11.97 5.01
C ALA A 107 3.16 11.77 6.49
N PRO A 108 3.61 10.74 7.21
CA PRO A 108 3.26 10.57 8.64
C PRO A 108 4.21 11.30 9.60
N ALA A 109 5.16 12.12 9.14
CA ALA A 109 6.16 12.75 10.00
C ALA A 109 5.55 13.62 11.11
N SER A 110 4.40 14.25 10.85
CA SER A 110 3.72 15.11 11.82
C SER A 110 3.07 14.37 12.99
N LEU A 111 3.00 13.03 12.96
CA LEU A 111 2.46 12.24 14.08
C LEU A 111 3.36 12.29 15.32
N VAL A 112 4.66 12.61 15.15
CA VAL A 112 5.61 12.78 16.24
C VAL A 112 6.31 14.12 16.09
N THR A 113 6.14 15.01 17.07
CA THR A 113 6.66 16.39 17.02
C THR A 113 7.77 16.67 18.02
N HIS A 114 8.08 15.72 18.90
CA HIS A 114 9.03 15.89 20.01
C HIS A 114 10.38 15.20 19.79
N LEU A 115 10.53 14.49 18.66
CA LEU A 115 11.76 13.80 18.25
C LEU A 115 12.30 14.41 16.94
N GLU A 116 13.58 14.24 16.67
CA GLU A 116 14.19 14.67 15.40
C GLU A 116 13.88 13.67 14.28
N ALA A 117 13.29 14.15 13.18
CA ALA A 117 12.86 13.31 12.07
C ALA A 117 13.99 13.04 11.06
N ILE A 118 14.20 11.77 10.73
CA ILE A 118 15.05 11.32 9.62
C ILE A 118 14.13 10.82 8.49
N HIS A 119 14.14 11.52 7.35
CA HIS A 119 13.24 11.20 6.25
C HIS A 119 13.76 10.06 5.36
N VAL A 120 12.88 9.12 5.06
CA VAL A 120 13.12 7.99 4.14
C VAL A 120 11.95 7.82 3.15
N ASN A 121 12.14 7.00 2.13
CA ASN A 121 11.23 6.94 0.98
C ASN A 121 9.96 6.09 1.19
N SER A 122 9.83 5.36 2.31
CA SER A 122 8.60 4.60 2.63
C SER A 122 8.52 4.20 4.11
N ASN A 123 7.33 3.84 4.58
CA ASN A 123 7.12 3.29 5.93
C ASN A 123 7.94 2.00 6.15
N ALA A 124 7.98 1.11 5.15
CA ALA A 124 8.77 -0.12 5.22
C ALA A 124 10.27 0.18 5.28
N ALA A 125 10.75 1.19 4.54
CA ALA A 125 12.14 1.64 4.63
C ALA A 125 12.46 2.22 6.01
N ALA A 126 11.51 2.91 6.66
CA ALA A 126 11.68 3.45 8.01
C ALA A 126 11.89 2.34 9.03
N ALA A 127 11.08 1.28 8.96
CA ALA A 127 11.23 0.09 9.82
C ALA A 127 12.59 -0.58 9.62
N ALA A 128 12.98 -0.84 8.37
CA ALA A 128 14.25 -1.48 8.04
C ALA A 128 15.46 -0.62 8.47
N PHE A 129 15.36 0.70 8.32
CA PHE A 129 16.42 1.63 8.72
C PHE A 129 16.57 1.69 10.24
N CYS A 130 15.46 1.77 10.99
CA CYS A 130 15.46 1.69 12.45
C CYS A 130 16.00 0.34 12.94
N ALA A 131 15.60 -0.79 12.34
CA ALA A 131 16.10 -2.10 12.73
C ALA A 131 17.63 -2.25 12.57
N LYS A 132 18.22 -1.55 11.59
CA LYS A 132 19.67 -1.50 11.35
C LYS A 132 20.43 -0.50 12.24
N GLY A 133 19.76 0.20 13.14
CA GLY A 133 20.40 1.20 14.01
C GLY A 133 20.50 2.61 13.41
N GLY A 134 19.83 2.89 12.29
CA GLY A 134 19.91 4.20 11.64
C GLY A 134 19.15 5.33 12.35
N ALA A 135 18.20 4.99 13.22
CA ALA A 135 17.43 5.92 14.05
C ALA A 135 17.01 5.23 15.35
N ASP A 136 16.56 5.95 16.38
CA ASP A 136 16.17 5.34 17.65
C ASP A 136 14.81 4.64 17.59
N ALA A 137 13.89 5.27 16.87
CA ALA A 137 12.57 4.76 16.54
C ALA A 137 12.25 4.93 15.05
N CYS A 138 11.07 4.48 14.64
CA CYS A 138 10.49 4.80 13.35
C CYS A 138 8.97 4.94 13.45
N ILE A 139 8.41 5.78 12.59
CA ILE A 139 6.98 5.72 12.27
C ILE A 139 6.80 4.81 11.07
N THR A 140 6.04 3.74 11.25
CA THR A 140 5.83 2.70 10.24
C THR A 140 4.47 2.03 10.40
N THR A 141 4.17 1.00 9.60
CA THR A 141 2.99 0.17 9.79
C THR A 141 3.26 -0.93 10.82
N ALA A 142 2.25 -1.37 11.57
CA ALA A 142 2.39 -2.46 12.54
C ALA A 142 3.05 -3.72 11.94
N THR A 143 2.61 -4.13 10.74
CA THR A 143 3.21 -5.26 10.01
C THR A 143 4.69 -5.04 9.66
N ALA A 144 5.09 -3.82 9.30
CA ALA A 144 6.49 -3.53 9.00
C ALA A 144 7.36 -3.51 10.28
N ALA A 145 6.81 -3.05 11.41
CA ALA A 145 7.48 -3.15 12.70
C ALA A 145 7.69 -4.62 13.11
N GLU A 146 6.65 -5.44 13.01
CA GLU A 146 6.69 -6.88 13.29
C GLU A 146 7.72 -7.61 12.41
N ASN A 147 7.68 -7.40 11.10
CA ASN A 147 8.61 -8.02 10.14
C ASN A 147 10.08 -7.63 10.38
N ASN A 148 10.33 -6.52 11.09
CA ASN A 148 11.66 -6.04 11.44
C ASN A 148 12.00 -6.27 12.91
N ASN A 149 11.20 -7.04 13.66
CA ASN A 149 11.39 -7.33 15.09
C ASN A 149 11.50 -6.07 15.95
N LEU A 150 10.73 -5.03 15.64
CA LEU A 150 10.66 -3.80 16.43
C LEU A 150 9.54 -3.88 17.47
N THR A 151 9.77 -3.28 18.64
CA THR A 151 8.77 -3.12 19.69
C THR A 151 7.91 -1.90 19.40
N ILE A 152 6.60 -2.09 19.33
CA ILE A 152 5.63 -0.99 19.21
C ILE A 152 5.57 -0.24 20.55
N ILE A 153 5.81 1.06 20.52
CA ILE A 153 5.73 1.97 21.67
C ILE A 153 4.35 2.61 21.74
N GLU A 154 3.82 3.03 20.59
CA GLU A 154 2.56 3.74 20.48
C GLU A 154 1.88 3.35 19.15
N SER A 155 0.55 3.18 19.18
CA SER A 155 -0.28 3.06 17.98
C SER A 155 -1.05 4.36 17.75
N PHE A 156 -0.97 4.86 16.52
CA PHE A 156 -1.76 5.99 16.03
C PHE A 156 -3.05 5.53 15.31
N GLY A 157 -3.27 4.22 15.26
CA GLY A 157 -4.43 3.61 14.60
C GLY A 157 -4.35 3.62 13.07
N PRO A 158 -5.39 3.08 12.41
CA PRO A 158 -5.48 3.05 10.96
C PRO A 158 -6.02 4.37 10.39
N VAL A 159 -5.63 4.70 9.16
CA VAL A 159 -6.20 5.82 8.40
C VAL A 159 -7.20 5.24 7.39
N PRO A 160 -8.45 5.71 7.33
CA PRO A 160 -9.36 5.36 6.23
C PRO A 160 -8.75 5.84 4.90
N MET A 161 -8.54 4.91 3.97
CA MET A 161 -7.90 5.20 2.69
C MET A 161 -8.75 4.71 1.52
N CYS A 162 -8.83 5.53 0.48
CA CYS A 162 -9.50 5.19 -0.76
C CYS A 162 -8.55 4.39 -1.67
N PHE A 163 -9.05 3.28 -2.20
CA PHE A 163 -8.40 2.47 -3.21
C PHE A 163 -9.26 2.41 -4.46
N THR A 164 -8.60 2.43 -5.61
CA THR A 164 -9.22 2.47 -6.93
C THR A 164 -8.86 1.21 -7.72
N ILE A 165 -9.83 0.62 -8.40
CA ILE A 165 -9.64 -0.49 -9.33
C ILE A 165 -9.82 0.03 -10.75
N HIS A 166 -8.88 -0.30 -11.61
CA HIS A 166 -8.92 0.06 -13.02
C HIS A 166 -8.81 -1.18 -13.90
N SER A 167 -9.41 -1.12 -15.10
CA SER A 167 -9.34 -2.18 -16.10
C SER A 167 -9.13 -1.59 -17.49
N ALA A 168 -8.47 -2.34 -18.37
CA ALA A 168 -8.37 -2.00 -19.80
C ALA A 168 -9.63 -2.36 -20.60
N HIS A 169 -10.48 -3.22 -20.04
CA HIS A 169 -11.66 -3.77 -20.69
C HIS A 169 -12.91 -3.35 -19.95
N ASP A 170 -14.05 -3.38 -20.65
CA ASP A 170 -15.33 -3.14 -19.99
C ASP A 170 -15.59 -4.27 -18.99
N PHE A 171 -15.32 -3.96 -17.72
CA PHE A 171 -15.59 -4.88 -16.64
C PHE A 171 -17.11 -4.95 -16.47
N PRO A 172 -17.75 -6.15 -16.54
CA PRO A 172 -19.18 -6.26 -16.35
C PRO A 172 -19.52 -5.62 -15.01
N SER A 173 -20.49 -4.70 -15.02
CA SER A 173 -20.95 -4.02 -13.81
C SER A 173 -21.28 -5.06 -12.75
N LEU A 174 -20.48 -5.10 -11.70
CA LEU A 174 -20.77 -5.88 -10.51
C LEU A 174 -21.88 -5.15 -9.75
N GLU A 175 -23.11 -5.22 -10.27
CA GLU A 175 -24.26 -4.80 -9.50
C GLU A 175 -24.38 -5.73 -8.27
N SER A 176 -24.40 -5.10 -7.10
CA SER A 176 -24.52 -5.70 -5.77
C SER A 176 -25.89 -6.26 -5.49
#